data_AF-A0A8T7HFC0-F1
#
_entry.id   AF-A0A8T7HFC0-F1
#
_cell.length_a   1.000
_cell.length_b   1.000
_cell.length_c   1.000
_cell.angle_alpha   90.00
_cell.angle_beta   90.00
_cell.angle_gamma   90.00
#
_symmetry.space_group_name_H-M   'P 1'
#
loop_
_entity.id
_entity.type
_entity.pdbx_description
1 polymer ?
#
loop_
_entity_poly.entity_id
_entity_poly.type
_entity_poly.pdbx_seq_one_letter_code
_entity_poly.pdbx_strand_id
1 'polypeptide(L)'
;MTEEKIYAAKEQGIEKDETSEEISEDMEHGDKDEDVYSKEGREKLEEDDEIEAWEEGFMEGAAQAGQLGKDALTGESLMDVEDVVETEIDGKIYRFVSEENAVKFRKKKQKAEE
;
A
#
# COMPACT_ATOMS: atom_id res chain seq x y z
N MET A 1 31.29 37.65 9.49
CA MET A 1 32.46 36.78 9.71
C MET A 1 32.47 35.83 8.52
N THR A 2 33.47 35.92 7.64
CA THR A 2 33.61 35.01 6.51
C THR A 2 34.14 33.69 7.05
N GLU A 3 33.30 32.67 7.07
CA GLU A 3 33.70 31.31 7.44
C GLU A 3 34.73 30.82 6.41
N GLU A 4 35.98 30.75 6.84
CA GLU A 4 37.09 30.26 6.05
C GLU A 4 36.90 28.74 5.88
N LYS A 5 36.39 28.31 4.72
CA LYS A 5 36.25 26.89 4.39
C LYS A 5 37.64 26.31 4.15
N ILE A 6 38.22 25.71 5.19
CA ILE A 6 39.50 25.01 5.12
C ILE A 6 39.26 23.69 4.37
N TYR A 7 39.74 23.60 3.13
CA TYR A 7 39.74 22.36 2.37
C TYR A 7 41.08 21.67 2.56
N ALA A 8 41.09 20.53 3.25
CA ALA A 8 42.28 19.70 3.35
C ALA A 8 42.77 19.32 1.93
N ALA A 9 44.07 19.47 1.68
CA ALA A 9 44.64 19.11 0.39
C ALA A 9 44.51 17.59 0.19
N LYS A 10 43.99 17.17 -0.97
CA LYS A 10 43.79 15.76 -1.34
C LYS A 10 45.05 14.90 -1.18
N GLU A 11 46.25 15.50 -1.27
CA GLU A 11 47.54 14.86 -0.98
C GLU A 11 47.74 14.38 0.46
N GLN A 12 46.97 14.90 1.43
CA GLN A 12 47.05 14.48 2.83
C GLN A 12 46.15 13.28 3.18
N GLY A 13 45.40 12.75 2.20
CA GLY A 13 44.51 11.61 2.40
C GLY A 13 43.29 11.92 3.29
N ILE A 14 43.00 13.20 3.52
CA ILE A 14 41.81 13.64 4.25
C ILE A 14 40.72 13.81 3.19
N GLU A 15 39.87 12.78 3.05
CA GLU A 15 38.65 12.86 2.25
C GLU A 15 37.65 13.79 2.95
N LYS A 16 36.77 14.43 2.16
CA LYS A 16 35.68 15.20 2.74
C LYS A 16 34.67 14.22 3.32
N ASP A 17 34.19 14.51 4.52
CA ASP A 17 33.00 13.85 5.04
C ASP A 17 31.81 14.17 4.12
N GLU A 18 31.05 13.14 3.75
CA GLU A 18 29.80 13.27 3.00
C GLU A 18 28.80 14.08 3.83
N THR A 19 28.08 14.97 3.16
CA THR A 19 26.99 15.71 3.79
C THR A 19 25.76 14.82 3.95
N SER A 20 24.87 15.17 4.89
CA SER A 20 23.60 14.44 5.10
C SER A 20 22.74 14.40 3.82
N GLU A 21 22.80 15.46 3.00
CA GLU A 21 22.11 15.54 1.71
C GLU A 21 22.69 14.54 0.70
N GLU A 22 24.02 14.46 0.57
CA GLU A 22 24.70 13.45 -0.26
C GLU A 22 24.37 12.01 0.19
N ILE A 23 24.35 11.76 1.51
CA ILE A 23 24.02 10.43 2.06
C ILE A 23 22.56 10.04 1.75
N SER A 24 21.63 11.00 1.81
CA SER A 24 20.23 10.76 1.50
C SER A 24 20.02 10.44 0.02
N GLU A 25 20.62 11.22 -0.88
CA GLU A 25 20.54 11.00 -2.33
C GLU A 25 21.15 9.64 -2.72
N ASP A 26 22.30 9.27 -2.13
CA ASP A 26 22.95 7.99 -2.39
C ASP A 26 22.08 6.80 -1.94
N MET A 27 21.34 6.94 -0.82
CA MET A 27 20.39 5.92 -0.38
C MET A 27 19.14 5.86 -1.26
N GLU A 28 18.66 6.99 -1.80
CA GLU A 28 17.54 7.03 -2.76
C GLU A 28 17.90 6.35 -4.09
N HIS A 29 19.13 6.57 -4.58
CA HIS A 29 19.62 5.98 -5.82
C HIS A 29 20.15 4.55 -5.67
N GLY A 30 20.31 4.06 -4.43
CA GLY A 30 20.81 2.73 -4.11
C GLY A 30 22.32 2.58 -4.23
N ASP A 31 23.05 3.70 -4.21
CA ASP A 31 24.51 3.75 -4.14
C ASP A 31 25.02 3.43 -2.72
N LYS A 32 24.16 3.59 -1.71
CA LYS A 32 24.45 3.30 -0.30
C LYS A 32 23.32 2.52 0.36
N ASP A 33 23.68 1.53 1.19
CA ASP A 33 22.71 0.73 1.95
C ASP A 33 22.02 1.58 3.02
N GLU A 34 20.71 1.37 3.18
CA GLU A 34 19.92 1.99 4.24
C GLU A 34 20.27 1.40 5.62
N ASP A 35 20.93 2.19 6.46
CA ASP A 35 21.22 1.82 7.85
C ASP A 35 20.19 2.46 8.79
N VAL A 36 19.30 1.64 9.35
CA VAL A 36 18.29 2.05 10.34
C VAL A 36 18.86 2.62 11.65
N TYR A 37 20.16 2.40 11.93
CA TYR A 37 20.83 2.99 13.08
C TYR A 37 21.47 4.34 12.77
N SER A 38 21.52 4.75 11.50
CA SER A 38 21.89 6.09 11.08
C SER A 38 20.72 7.07 11.25
N LYS A 39 21.00 8.38 11.28
CA LYS A 39 19.94 9.38 11.38
C LYS A 39 19.10 9.39 10.12
N GLU A 40 19.77 9.37 8.97
CA GLU A 40 19.21 9.46 7.63
C GLU A 40 18.38 8.20 7.31
N GLY A 41 18.89 7.00 7.62
CA GLY A 41 18.13 5.77 7.41
C GLY A 41 16.92 5.62 8.33
N ARG A 42 16.92 6.27 9.51
CA ARG A 42 15.74 6.36 10.38
C ARG A 42 14.69 7.33 9.83
N GLU A 43 15.13 8.45 9.28
CA GLU A 43 14.27 9.47 8.66
C GLU A 43 13.58 8.89 7.42
N LYS A 44 14.33 8.20 6.56
CA LYS A 44 13.79 7.49 5.39
C LYS A 44 12.74 6.43 5.76
N LEU A 45 12.98 5.67 6.83
CA LEU A 45 12.02 4.65 7.30
C LEU A 45 10.72 5.25 7.82
N GLU A 46 10.77 6.47 8.36
CA GLU A 46 9.58 7.20 8.80
C GLU A 46 8.80 7.76 7.59
N GLU A 47 9.50 8.26 6.57
CA GLU A 47 8.91 8.72 5.31
C GLU A 47 8.26 7.57 4.50
N ASP A 48 8.92 6.42 4.39
CA ASP A 48 8.38 5.24 3.67
C ASP A 48 7.16 4.59 4.36
N ASP A 49 6.93 4.86 5.66
CA ASP A 49 5.74 4.39 6.39
C ASP A 49 4.51 5.28 6.08
N GLU A 50 4.72 6.47 5.50
CA GLU A 50 3.64 7.34 5.06
C GLU A 50 3.04 6.84 3.73
N ILE A 51 1.79 6.40 3.76
CA ILE A 51 1.08 5.96 2.56
C ILE A 51 0.74 7.19 1.71
N GLU A 52 1.22 7.22 0.47
CA GLU A 52 0.84 8.29 -0.45
C GLU A 52 -0.63 8.15 -0.91
N ALA A 53 -1.28 9.26 -1.26
CA ALA A 53 -2.70 9.26 -1.64
C ALA A 53 -3.06 8.33 -2.82
N TRP A 54 -2.11 8.03 -3.71
CA TRP A 54 -2.33 7.08 -4.80
C TRP A 54 -2.19 5.62 -4.35
N GLU A 55 -1.34 5.36 -3.36
CA GLU A 55 -1.19 4.05 -2.72
C GLU A 55 -2.43 3.70 -1.90
N GLU A 56 -3.00 4.69 -1.18
CA GLU A 56 -4.29 4.55 -0.52
C GLU A 56 -5.39 4.13 -1.53
N GLY A 57 -5.45 4.78 -2.69
CA GLY A 57 -6.42 4.45 -3.74
C GLY A 57 -6.23 3.05 -4.32
N PHE A 58 -4.99 2.56 -4.40
CA PHE A 58 -4.71 1.18 -4.80
C PHE A 58 -5.13 0.16 -3.74
N MET A 59 -4.88 0.46 -2.47
CA MET A 59 -5.32 -0.35 -1.32
C MET A 59 -6.85 -0.43 -1.22
N GLU A 60 -7.55 0.69 -1.42
CA GLU A 60 -9.02 0.74 -1.44
C GLU A 60 -9.59 -0.14 -2.57
N GLY A 61 -8.99 -0.08 -3.76
CA GLY A 61 -9.35 -0.95 -4.89
C GLY A 61 -9.16 -2.43 -4.59
N ALA A 62 -8.07 -2.82 -3.91
CA ALA A 62 -7.81 -4.22 -3.53
C ALA A 62 -8.79 -4.71 -2.45
N ALA A 63 -9.10 -3.88 -1.46
CA ALA A 63 -10.03 -4.21 -0.38
C ALA A 63 -11.47 -4.38 -0.88
N GLN A 64 -11.88 -3.63 -1.91
CA GLN A 64 -13.27 -3.57 -2.34
C GLN A 64 -13.54 -4.39 -3.62
N ALA A 65 -12.62 -4.41 -4.60
CA ALA A 65 -12.85 -5.08 -5.88
C ALA A 65 -12.53 -6.59 -5.87
N GLY A 66 -11.61 -7.05 -5.01
CA GLY A 66 -11.25 -8.48 -4.95
C GLY A 66 -12.39 -9.39 -4.49
N GLN A 67 -13.35 -8.85 -3.74
CA GLN A 67 -14.55 -9.58 -3.29
C GLN A 67 -15.66 -9.60 -4.35
N LEU A 68 -15.67 -8.63 -5.27
CA LEU A 68 -16.70 -8.50 -6.32
C LEU A 68 -16.54 -9.54 -7.45
N GLY A 69 -15.42 -10.26 -7.48
CA GLY A 69 -15.19 -11.39 -8.40
C GLY A 69 -15.65 -12.75 -7.86
N LYS A 70 -16.28 -12.80 -6.68
CA LYS A 70 -16.70 -14.04 -6.03
C LYS A 70 -18.16 -13.97 -5.57
N ASP A 71 -18.82 -15.13 -5.55
CA ASP A 71 -20.17 -15.28 -4.99
C ASP A 71 -20.16 -14.95 -3.49
N ALA A 72 -21.05 -14.07 -3.04
CA ALA A 72 -21.08 -13.64 -1.65
C ALA A 72 -21.58 -14.72 -0.67
N LEU A 73 -22.29 -15.75 -1.14
CA LEU A 73 -22.74 -16.89 -0.34
C LEU A 73 -21.74 -18.06 -0.38
N THR A 74 -21.28 -18.46 -1.57
CA THR A 74 -20.44 -19.66 -1.74
C THR A 74 -18.95 -19.35 -1.78
N GLY A 75 -18.56 -18.13 -2.14
CA GLY A 75 -17.16 -17.73 -2.34
C GLY A 75 -16.55 -18.23 -3.65
N GLU A 76 -17.34 -18.88 -4.52
CA GLU A 76 -16.90 -19.36 -5.83
C GLU A 76 -16.59 -18.20 -6.77
N SER A 77 -15.67 -18.42 -7.71
CA SER A 77 -15.29 -17.41 -8.71
C SER A 77 -16.46 -17.13 -9.65
N LEU A 78 -16.69 -15.85 -9.95
CA LEU A 78 -17.67 -15.38 -10.93
C LEU A 78 -17.06 -15.17 -12.33
N MET A 79 -15.76 -15.47 -12.52
CA MET A 79 -15.07 -15.24 -13.80
C MET A 79 -15.61 -16.11 -14.95
N ASP A 80 -16.11 -17.30 -14.65
CA ASP A 80 -16.58 -18.27 -15.65
C ASP A 80 -18.12 -18.31 -15.79
N VAL A 81 -18.81 -17.36 -15.14
CA VAL A 81 -20.28 -17.32 -15.10
C VAL A 81 -20.77 -16.30 -16.12
N GLU A 82 -21.61 -16.74 -17.06
CA GLU A 82 -22.18 -15.86 -18.10
C GLU A 82 -23.19 -14.86 -17.52
N ASP A 83 -24.04 -15.33 -16.59
CA ASP A 83 -25.09 -14.52 -15.96
C ASP A 83 -24.83 -14.37 -14.45
N VAL A 84 -24.35 -13.19 -14.04
CA VAL A 84 -24.15 -12.84 -12.63
C VAL A 84 -25.38 -12.12 -12.08
N VAL A 85 -25.88 -12.58 -10.93
CA VAL A 85 -27.00 -11.96 -10.24
C VAL A 85 -26.49 -10.96 -9.20
N GLU A 86 -26.88 -9.68 -9.34
CA GLU A 86 -26.54 -8.63 -8.37
C GLU A 86 -27.74 -8.31 -7.46
N THR A 87 -27.49 -8.06 -6.18
CA THR A 87 -28.53 -7.73 -5.21
C THR A 87 -28.00 -6.81 -4.12
N GLU A 88 -28.78 -5.78 -3.79
CA GLU A 88 -28.48 -4.84 -2.70
C GLU A 88 -29.08 -5.32 -1.38
N ILE A 89 -28.24 -5.48 -0.36
CA ILE A 89 -28.62 -5.87 1.00
C ILE A 89 -27.88 -4.93 1.96
N ASP A 90 -28.61 -4.26 2.84
CA ASP A 90 -28.08 -3.32 3.85
C ASP A 90 -27.21 -2.20 3.24
N GLY A 91 -27.59 -1.71 2.05
CA GLY A 91 -26.85 -0.66 1.31
C GLY A 91 -25.55 -1.14 0.67
N LYS A 92 -25.27 -2.45 0.66
CA LYS A 92 -24.12 -3.06 -0.02
C LYS A 92 -24.58 -3.92 -1.19
N ILE A 93 -23.91 -3.78 -2.33
CA ILE A 93 -24.15 -4.62 -3.51
C ILE A 93 -23.38 -5.93 -3.37
N TYR A 94 -24.10 -7.04 -3.51
CA TYR A 94 -23.54 -8.40 -3.49
C TYR A 94 -23.81 -9.09 -4.83
N ARG A 95 -22.89 -9.97 -5.24
CA ARG A 95 -22.97 -10.74 -6.49
C ARG A 95 -23.07 -12.23 -6.21
N PHE A 96 -23.78 -12.94 -7.07
CA PHE A 96 -24.08 -14.36 -6.92
C PHE A 96 -24.07 -15.08 -8.28
N VAL A 97 -23.72 -16.37 -8.25
CA VAL A 97 -23.79 -17.28 -9.40
C VAL A 97 -25.25 -17.58 -9.78
N SER A 98 -26.19 -17.44 -8.85
CA SER A 98 -27.60 -17.73 -9.08
C SER A 98 -28.54 -16.94 -8.18
N GLU A 99 -29.80 -16.79 -8.62
CA GLU A 99 -30.86 -16.16 -7.82
C GLU A 99 -31.13 -16.90 -6.51
N GLU A 100 -30.98 -18.23 -6.49
CA GLU A 100 -31.15 -19.01 -5.27
C GLU A 100 -30.13 -18.61 -4.19
N ASN A 101 -28.88 -18.36 -4.58
CA ASN A 101 -27.83 -17.95 -3.66
C ASN A 101 -28.13 -16.56 -3.08
N ALA A 102 -28.60 -15.63 -3.92
CA ALA A 102 -29.02 -14.30 -3.47
C ALA A 102 -30.13 -14.37 -2.42
N VAL A 103 -31.17 -15.20 -2.65
CA VAL A 103 -32.28 -15.37 -1.71
C VAL A 103 -31.84 -16.03 -0.40
N LYS A 104 -31.00 -17.06 -0.46
CA LYS A 104 -30.45 -17.74 0.73
C LYS A 104 -29.60 -16.78 1.56
N PHE A 105 -28.75 -15.98 0.90
CA PHE A 105 -27.90 -15.00 1.56
C PHE A 105 -28.73 -13.91 2.26
N ARG A 106 -29.75 -13.38 1.58
CA ARG A 106 -30.68 -12.40 2.15
C ARG A 106 -31.41 -12.93 3.39
N LYS A 107 -31.91 -14.17 3.34
CA LYS A 107 -32.56 -14.82 4.49
C LYS A 107 -31.59 -15.03 5.66
N LYS A 108 -30.33 -15.38 5.38
CA LYS A 108 -29.29 -15.55 6.41
C LYS A 108 -28.98 -14.22 7.10
N LYS A 109 -28.91 -13.13 6.34
CA LYS A 109 -28.72 -11.77 6.87
C LYS A 109 -29.88 -11.31 7.75
N GLN A 110 -31.12 -11.48 7.30
CA GLN A 110 -32.31 -11.15 8.08
C GLN A 110 -32.41 -11.91 9.41
N LYS A 111 -32.00 -13.19 9.43
CA LYS A 111 -31.98 -13.99 10.67
C LYS A 111 -30.83 -13.65 11.63
N ALA A 112 -29.79 -12.97 11.16
CA ALA A 112 -28.65 -12.60 11.99
C ALA A 112 -28.84 -11.23 12.67
N GLU A 113 -29.83 -10.45 12.21
CA GLU A 113 -30.21 -9.17 12.80
C GLU A 113 -31.38 -9.26 13.80
N GLU A 114 -32.02 -10.43 13.93
CA GLU A 114 -32.97 -10.77 15.02
C GLU A 114 -32.25 -11.34 16.25
#